data_AF-A0A833CB18-F1
#
_entry.id   AF-A0A833CB18-F1
#
_cell.length_a   1.000
_cell.length_b   1.000
_cell.length_c   1.000
_cell.angle_alpha   90.00
_cell.angle_beta   90.00
_cell.angle_gamma   90.00
#
_symmetry.space_group_name_H-M   'P 1'
#
loop_
_entity.id
_entity.type
_entity.pdbx_description
1 polymer ?
#
loop_
_entity_poly.entity_id
_entity_poly.type
_entity_poly.pdbx_seq_one_letter_code
_entity_poly.pdbx_strand_id
1 'polypeptide(L)'
;MEKEEIIRLAAQAAIDIWDKKNESKQDRVERRLRENTKKLLKDYKKLKAHVEQAIDNTCKSKPSDLKLVIAEIFDKKGYIRVRSIMESKERTEVMLSHIDRMLEVYQKECKEEASLKYELLRLYYIEHKTEAEILSTQPVGRTIFYDKLREAVDDMTLLIWGFSGTYINA
;
A
#
# COMPACT_ATOMS: atom_id res chain seq x y z
N MET A 1 -16.68 17.02 -45.94
CA MET A 1 -16.28 17.12 -44.54
C MET A 1 -15.52 18.42 -44.39
N GLU A 2 -16.09 19.38 -43.66
CA GLU A 2 -15.50 20.70 -43.54
C GLU A 2 -14.22 20.65 -42.69
N LYS A 3 -13.27 21.55 -42.96
CA LYS A 3 -11.96 21.60 -42.30
C LYS A 3 -12.08 21.69 -40.77
N GLU A 4 -13.11 22.37 -40.28
CA GLU A 4 -13.43 22.49 -38.84
C GLU A 4 -13.86 21.17 -38.23
N GLU A 5 -14.60 20.34 -38.97
CA GLU A 5 -15.06 19.03 -38.54
C GLU A 5 -13.88 18.05 -38.38
N ILE A 6 -12.91 18.13 -39.28
CA ILE A 6 -11.66 17.35 -39.21
C ILE A 6 -10.83 17.76 -37.97
N ILE A 7 -10.70 19.06 -37.72
CA ILE A 7 -9.96 19.57 -36.57
C ILE A 7 -10.62 19.14 -35.25
N ARG A 8 -11.96 19.21 -35.18
CA ARG A 8 -12.71 18.78 -34.00
C ARG A 8 -12.55 17.29 -33.72
N LEU A 9 -12.65 16.44 -34.75
CA LEU A 9 -12.48 14.99 -34.61
C LEU A 9 -11.05 14.63 -34.19
N ALA A 10 -10.04 15.28 -34.74
CA ALA A 10 -8.65 15.05 -34.35
C ALA A 10 -8.37 15.48 -32.90
N ALA A 11 -8.92 16.63 -32.47
CA ALA A 11 -8.80 17.10 -31.09
C ALA A 11 -9.50 16.16 -30.09
N GLN A 12 -10.72 15.71 -30.41
CA GLN A 12 -11.44 14.75 -29.56
C GLN A 12 -10.69 13.42 -29.44
N ALA A 13 -10.20 12.87 -30.55
CA ALA A 13 -9.42 11.64 -30.53
C ALA A 13 -8.13 11.78 -29.71
N ALA A 14 -7.47 12.94 -29.75
CA ALA A 14 -6.29 13.21 -28.94
C ALA A 14 -6.62 13.27 -27.43
N ILE A 15 -7.73 13.90 -27.06
CA ILE A 15 -8.23 13.96 -25.68
C ILE A 15 -8.56 12.54 -25.18
N ASP A 16 -9.35 11.78 -25.93
CA ASP A 16 -9.75 10.42 -25.55
C ASP A 16 -8.53 9.48 -25.36
N ILE A 17 -7.53 9.59 -26.24
CA ILE A 17 -6.27 8.84 -26.11
C ILE A 17 -5.49 9.28 -24.87
N TRP A 18 -5.48 10.58 -24.55
CA TRP A 18 -4.78 11.12 -23.39
C TRP A 18 -5.46 10.68 -22.08
N ASP A 19 -6.79 10.77 -21.99
CA ASP A 19 -7.57 10.32 -20.83
C ASP A 19 -7.38 8.83 -20.59
N LYS A 20 -7.54 8.00 -21.63
CA LYS A 20 -7.31 6.55 -21.53
C LYS A 20 -5.88 6.19 -21.13
N LYS A 21 -4.88 6.95 -21.60
CA LYS A 21 -3.48 6.78 -21.18
C LYS A 21 -3.27 7.18 -19.72
N ASN A 22 -4.00 8.17 -19.22
CA ASN A 22 -3.89 8.60 -17.83
C ASN A 22 -4.61 7.64 -16.88
N GLU A 23 -5.82 7.19 -17.20
CA GLU A 23 -6.53 6.14 -16.46
C GLU A 23 -5.67 4.88 -16.36
N SER A 24 -5.13 4.39 -17.48
CA SER A 24 -4.28 3.20 -17.47
C SER A 24 -2.95 3.39 -16.71
N LYS A 25 -2.43 4.62 -16.60
CA LYS A 25 -1.29 4.93 -15.73
C LYS A 25 -1.71 4.91 -14.26
N GLN A 26 -2.85 5.49 -13.94
CA GLN A 26 -3.39 5.53 -12.58
C GLN A 26 -3.65 4.11 -12.06
N ASP A 27 -4.31 3.26 -12.85
CA ASP A 27 -4.54 1.85 -12.51
C ASP A 27 -3.24 1.09 -12.21
N ARG A 28 -2.19 1.36 -13.00
CA ARG A 28 -0.87 0.75 -12.79
C ARG A 28 -0.25 1.22 -11.47
N VAL A 29 -0.38 2.50 -11.14
CA VAL A 29 0.10 3.07 -9.87
C VAL A 29 -0.67 2.47 -8.71
N GLU A 30 -2.00 2.46 -8.76
CA GLU A 30 -2.83 1.88 -7.71
C GLU A 30 -2.52 0.41 -7.47
N ARG A 31 -2.45 -0.40 -8.54
CA ARG A 31 -2.06 -1.81 -8.45
C ARG A 31 -0.70 -1.98 -7.78
N ARG A 32 0.28 -1.14 -8.17
CA ARG A 32 1.61 -1.16 -7.57
C ARG A 32 1.58 -0.81 -6.09
N LEU A 33 0.81 0.21 -5.69
CA LEU A 33 0.68 0.59 -4.30
C LEU A 33 0.03 -0.53 -3.46
N ARG A 34 -1.02 -1.18 -3.97
CA ARG A 34 -1.65 -2.34 -3.30
C ARG A 34 -0.65 -3.49 -3.11
N GLU A 35 0.13 -3.82 -4.13
CA GLU A 35 1.17 -4.87 -4.00
C GLU A 35 2.28 -4.47 -3.04
N ASN A 36 2.69 -3.20 -3.03
CA ASN A 36 3.62 -2.67 -2.06
C ASN A 36 3.04 -2.80 -0.64
N THR A 37 1.81 -2.39 -0.39
CA THR A 37 1.12 -2.54 0.91
C THR A 37 1.16 -3.97 1.40
N LYS A 38 0.74 -4.94 0.57
CA LYS A 38 0.77 -6.37 0.94
C LYS A 38 2.17 -6.80 1.36
N LYS A 39 3.19 -6.41 0.59
CA LYS A 39 4.57 -6.78 0.87
C LYS A 39 5.09 -6.17 2.17
N LEU A 40 4.80 -4.90 2.42
CA LEU A 40 5.16 -4.21 3.66
C LEU A 40 4.55 -4.89 4.88
N LEU A 41 3.26 -5.22 4.81
CA LEU A 41 2.56 -5.90 5.90
C LEU A 41 3.11 -7.32 6.13
N LYS A 42 3.43 -8.08 5.06
CA LYS A 42 4.05 -9.41 5.18
C LYS A 42 5.42 -9.36 5.84
N ASP A 43 6.25 -8.40 5.49
CA ASP A 43 7.62 -8.32 6.02
C ASP A 43 7.72 -7.45 7.28
N TYR A 44 6.60 -6.90 7.77
CA TYR A 44 6.54 -5.94 8.89
C TYR A 44 7.30 -6.41 10.14
N LYS A 45 7.07 -7.65 10.61
CA LYS A 45 7.78 -8.17 11.78
C LYS A 45 9.29 -8.31 11.55
N LYS A 46 9.70 -8.72 10.35
CA LYS A 46 11.13 -8.83 9.99
C LYS A 46 11.78 -7.46 9.92
N LEU A 47 11.06 -6.45 9.44
CA LEU A 47 11.53 -5.07 9.40
C LEU A 47 11.74 -4.51 10.81
N LYS A 48 10.76 -4.73 11.72
CA LYS A 48 10.91 -4.38 13.14
C LYS A 48 12.13 -5.06 13.76
N ALA A 49 12.25 -6.36 13.59
CA ALA A 49 13.42 -7.11 14.05
C ALA A 49 14.73 -6.58 13.44
N HIS A 50 14.78 -6.20 12.16
CA HIS A 50 15.98 -5.64 11.54
C HIS A 50 16.38 -4.27 12.13
N VAL A 51 15.42 -3.41 12.47
CA VAL A 51 15.70 -2.12 13.12
C VAL A 51 16.18 -2.34 14.57
N GLU A 52 15.59 -3.31 15.28
CA GLU A 52 15.91 -3.66 16.66
C GLU A 52 17.25 -4.44 16.80
N GLN A 53 17.54 -5.37 15.88
CA GLN A 53 18.69 -6.30 15.93
C GLN A 53 19.94 -5.78 15.21
N ALA A 54 19.99 -4.52 14.78
CA ALA A 54 21.15 -3.95 14.08
C ALA A 54 22.44 -3.84 14.93
N ILE A 55 22.53 -4.54 16.07
CA ILE A 55 23.75 -4.79 16.85
C ILE A 55 24.40 -6.13 16.45
N ASP A 56 23.70 -7.05 15.76
CA ASP A 56 24.28 -8.35 15.40
C ASP A 56 24.28 -8.57 13.88
N ASN A 57 25.48 -8.79 13.32
CA ASN A 57 25.82 -8.76 11.90
C ASN A 57 25.26 -9.94 11.06
N THR A 58 24.13 -10.53 11.44
CA THR A 58 23.65 -11.83 10.91
C THR A 58 22.37 -11.79 10.10
N CYS A 59 21.67 -10.64 9.97
CA CYS A 59 20.51 -10.54 9.08
C CYS A 59 20.92 -10.47 7.60
N LYS A 60 21.24 -11.62 7.00
CA LYS A 60 21.68 -11.77 5.60
C LYS A 60 20.56 -11.67 4.55
N SER A 61 19.32 -11.37 4.92
CA SER A 61 18.22 -11.24 3.96
C SER A 61 17.55 -9.86 4.08
N LYS A 62 18.17 -8.86 3.46
CA LYS A 62 17.40 -7.70 2.99
C LYS A 62 16.72 -8.15 1.69
N PRO A 63 15.39 -8.32 1.63
CA PRO A 63 14.75 -8.54 0.34
C PRO A 63 15.10 -7.33 -0.52
N SER A 64 15.89 -7.53 -1.58
CA SER A 64 16.33 -6.46 -2.51
C SER A 64 15.17 -5.58 -2.93
N ASP A 65 14.05 -6.25 -3.16
CA ASP A 65 12.84 -5.67 -3.68
C ASP A 65 12.07 -4.88 -2.60
N LEU A 66 12.33 -5.07 -1.31
CA LEU A 66 11.71 -4.31 -0.22
C LEU A 66 12.47 -3.00 0.03
N LYS A 67 13.80 -3.00 -0.14
CA LYS A 67 14.57 -1.75 -0.23
C LYS A 67 14.06 -0.87 -1.36
N LEU A 68 13.71 -1.47 -2.50
CA LEU A 68 13.11 -0.76 -3.62
C LEU A 68 11.76 -0.16 -3.22
N VAL A 69 10.89 -0.90 -2.54
CA VAL A 69 9.62 -0.36 -2.03
C VAL A 69 9.88 0.84 -1.13
N ILE A 70 10.71 0.69 -0.09
CA ILE A 70 11.07 1.77 0.86
C ILE A 70 11.63 2.99 0.13
N ALA A 71 12.55 2.79 -0.82
CA ALA A 71 13.12 3.86 -1.62
C ALA A 71 12.04 4.59 -2.42
N GLU A 72 11.07 3.89 -3.00
CA GLU A 72 9.99 4.55 -3.75
C GLU A 72 9.03 5.37 -2.89
N ILE A 73 8.76 4.94 -1.65
CA ILE A 73 7.86 5.65 -0.71
C ILE A 73 8.45 7.01 -0.36
N PHE A 74 9.71 7.02 0.09
CA PHE A 74 10.36 8.18 0.69
C PHE A 74 11.03 9.10 -0.35
N ASP A 75 11.08 8.69 -1.62
CA ASP A 75 11.76 9.46 -2.67
C ASP A 75 10.80 10.22 -3.60
N LYS A 76 9.69 9.60 -4.04
CA LYS A 76 8.88 10.14 -5.15
C LYS A 76 7.76 11.11 -4.74
N LYS A 77 7.41 11.18 -3.45
CA LYS A 77 6.28 12.00 -2.93
C LYS A 77 6.61 12.88 -1.72
N GLY A 78 7.88 13.03 -1.35
CA GLY A 78 8.31 14.15 -0.52
C GLY A 78 8.10 14.06 1.00
N TYR A 79 8.02 12.86 1.60
CA TYR A 79 8.30 12.76 3.03
C TYR A 79 9.81 12.59 3.24
N ILE A 80 10.39 13.65 3.80
CA ILE A 80 11.81 13.89 4.11
C ILE A 80 12.63 14.33 2.89
N ARG A 81 12.67 15.65 2.73
CA ARG A 81 13.64 16.42 1.95
C ARG A 81 15.05 16.30 2.56
N VAL A 82 15.56 15.09 2.76
CA VAL A 82 16.94 14.82 3.25
C VAL A 82 17.46 13.56 2.56
N ARG A 83 17.61 13.66 1.24
CA ARG A 83 18.03 12.59 0.33
C ARG A 83 19.46 12.07 0.58
N SER A 84 20.22 12.67 1.50
CA SER A 84 21.66 12.45 1.63
C SER A 84 22.19 12.11 3.03
N ILE A 85 21.37 12.25 4.09
CA ILE A 85 21.87 12.11 5.47
C ILE A 85 21.49 10.76 6.08
N MET A 86 20.30 10.23 5.77
CA MET A 86 19.80 9.07 6.50
C MET A 86 20.34 7.74 5.98
N GLU A 87 20.85 6.89 6.87
CA GLU A 87 21.26 5.54 6.56
C GLU A 87 20.04 4.64 6.22
N SER A 88 20.28 3.48 5.59
CA SER A 88 19.21 2.54 5.23
C SER A 88 18.38 2.09 6.44
N LYS A 89 18.96 2.10 7.65
CA LYS A 89 18.29 1.75 8.90
C LYS A 89 17.30 2.83 9.31
N GLU A 90 17.75 4.08 9.41
CA GLU A 90 16.94 5.23 9.82
C GLU A 90 15.72 5.42 8.89
N ARG A 91 15.90 5.23 7.59
CA ARG A 91 14.77 5.23 6.64
C ARG A 91 13.74 4.15 6.94
N THR A 92 14.20 2.96 7.31
CA THR A 92 13.32 1.84 7.67
C THR A 92 12.59 2.11 8.97
N GLU A 93 13.25 2.76 9.94
CA GLU A 93 12.67 3.13 11.24
C GLU A 93 11.56 4.17 11.11
N VAL A 94 11.79 5.26 10.36
CA VAL A 94 10.75 6.26 10.08
C VAL A 94 9.54 5.62 9.40
N MET A 95 9.80 4.73 8.45
CA MET A 95 8.77 4.01 7.71
C MET A 95 7.94 3.09 8.61
N LEU A 96 8.58 2.34 9.49
CA LEU A 96 7.89 1.49 10.45
C LEU A 96 7.07 2.31 11.44
N SER A 97 7.57 3.46 11.90
CA SER A 97 6.83 4.37 12.76
C SER A 97 5.55 4.89 12.06
N HIS A 98 5.64 5.23 10.77
CA HIS A 98 4.46 5.60 9.97
C HIS A 98 3.46 4.44 9.86
N ILE A 99 3.93 3.23 9.54
CA ILE A 99 3.05 2.05 9.44
C ILE A 99 2.40 1.71 10.77
N ASP A 100 3.14 1.77 11.87
CA ASP A 100 2.62 1.54 13.22
C ASP A 100 1.44 2.47 13.49
N ARG A 101 1.62 3.76 13.19
CA ARG A 101 0.55 4.74 13.35
C ARG A 101 -0.66 4.45 12.47
N MET A 102 -0.45 4.05 11.22
CA MET A 102 -1.56 3.71 10.31
C MET A 102 -2.30 2.44 10.73
N LEU A 103 -1.59 1.44 11.25
CA LEU A 103 -2.20 0.24 11.81
C LEU A 103 -3.05 0.54 13.05
N GLU A 104 -2.59 1.44 13.94
CA GLU A 104 -3.37 1.91 15.09
C GLU A 104 -4.65 2.64 14.67
N VAL A 105 -4.54 3.55 13.70
CA VAL A 105 -5.69 4.29 13.14
C VAL A 105 -6.69 3.29 12.56
N TYR A 106 -6.21 2.37 11.71
CA TYR A 106 -7.09 1.40 11.05
C TYR A 106 -7.75 0.43 12.04
N GLN A 107 -7.02 0.02 13.08
CA GLN A 107 -7.58 -0.79 14.16
C GLN A 107 -8.73 -0.07 14.86
N LYS A 108 -8.54 1.22 15.16
CA LYS A 108 -9.55 2.05 15.82
C LYS A 108 -10.78 2.21 14.95
N GLU A 109 -10.62 2.56 13.68
CA GLU A 109 -11.71 2.70 12.70
C GLU A 109 -12.51 1.39 12.57
N CYS A 110 -11.82 0.26 12.35
CA CYS A 110 -12.49 -1.04 12.26
C CYS A 110 -13.22 -1.41 13.54
N LYS A 111 -12.69 -1.04 14.72
CA LYS A 111 -13.35 -1.30 15.99
C LYS A 111 -14.63 -0.49 16.15
N GLU A 112 -14.62 0.79 15.75
CA GLU A 112 -15.80 1.66 15.77
C GLU A 112 -16.89 1.17 14.81
N GLU A 113 -16.50 0.63 13.65
CA GLU A 113 -17.41 0.05 12.66
C GLU A 113 -17.85 -1.40 12.97
N ALA A 114 -17.39 -2.00 14.07
CA ALA A 114 -17.54 -3.43 14.36
C ALA A 114 -17.09 -4.34 13.19
N SER A 115 -16.06 -3.91 12.48
CA SER A 115 -15.51 -4.57 11.28
C SER A 115 -14.39 -5.55 11.63
N LEU A 116 -14.43 -6.74 11.03
CA LEU A 116 -13.39 -7.76 11.17
C LEU A 116 -12.16 -7.51 10.28
N LYS A 117 -12.17 -6.49 9.43
CA LYS A 117 -11.13 -6.26 8.41
C LYS A 117 -9.72 -6.19 9.01
N TYR A 118 -9.52 -5.37 10.06
CA TYR A 118 -8.24 -5.26 10.74
C TYR A 118 -7.77 -6.59 11.33
N GLU A 119 -8.65 -7.32 12.01
CA GLU A 119 -8.32 -8.59 12.64
C GLU A 119 -7.87 -9.62 11.60
N LEU A 120 -8.64 -9.77 10.51
CA LEU A 120 -8.29 -10.69 9.42
C LEU A 120 -6.97 -10.30 8.76
N LEU A 121 -6.75 -9.00 8.50
CA LEU A 121 -5.50 -8.49 7.94
C LEU A 121 -4.31 -8.76 8.86
N ARG A 122 -4.45 -8.52 10.16
CA ARG A 122 -3.41 -8.78 11.16
C ARG A 122 -3.08 -10.27 11.22
N LEU A 123 -4.07 -11.13 11.35
CA LEU A 123 -3.89 -12.58 11.43
C LEU A 123 -3.18 -13.13 10.17
N TYR A 124 -3.59 -12.68 8.99
CA TYR A 124 -3.08 -13.19 7.73
C TYR A 124 -1.71 -12.61 7.35
N TYR A 125 -1.57 -11.29 7.32
CA TYR A 125 -0.36 -10.63 6.82
C TYR A 125 0.72 -10.46 7.89
N ILE A 126 0.36 -10.20 9.14
CA ILE A 126 1.32 -9.88 10.22
C ILE A 126 1.62 -11.11 11.08
N GLU A 127 0.62 -11.91 11.43
CA GLU A 127 0.79 -13.15 12.21
C GLU A 127 1.09 -14.37 11.34
N HIS A 128 0.93 -14.27 10.02
CA HIS A 128 1.16 -15.36 9.08
C HIS A 128 0.37 -16.64 9.38
N LYS A 129 -0.83 -16.50 9.96
CA LYS A 129 -1.75 -17.62 10.14
C LYS A 129 -2.30 -18.07 8.79
N THR A 130 -2.49 -19.37 8.66
CA THR A 130 -3.09 -19.98 7.49
C THR A 130 -4.58 -19.65 7.39
N GLU A 131 -5.14 -19.74 6.18
CA GLU A 131 -6.58 -19.58 5.95
C GLU A 131 -7.39 -20.50 6.88
N ALA A 132 -6.99 -21.77 7.03
CA ALA A 132 -7.68 -22.74 7.86
C ALA A 132 -7.70 -22.37 9.35
N GLU A 133 -6.59 -21.85 9.88
CA GLU A 133 -6.51 -21.40 11.28
C GLU A 133 -7.34 -20.14 11.54
N ILE A 134 -7.46 -19.26 10.56
CA ILE A 134 -8.28 -18.04 10.68
C ILE A 134 -9.76 -18.40 10.60
N LEU A 135 -10.16 -19.20 9.61
CA LEU A 135 -11.56 -19.58 9.42
C LEU A 135 -12.10 -20.48 10.54
N SER A 136 -11.24 -21.19 11.28
CA SER A 136 -11.66 -21.96 12.45
C SER A 136 -11.96 -21.09 13.68
N THR A 137 -11.45 -19.86 13.72
CA THR A 137 -11.56 -18.95 14.88
C THR A 137 -12.42 -17.71 14.61
N GLN A 138 -12.64 -17.35 13.35
CA GLN A 138 -13.36 -16.15 12.95
C GLN A 138 -14.74 -16.48 12.34
N PRO A 139 -15.78 -15.67 12.59
CA PRO A 139 -17.15 -15.97 12.14
C PRO A 139 -17.39 -15.56 10.68
N VAL A 140 -16.51 -15.96 9.76
CA VAL A 140 -16.59 -15.63 8.34
C VAL A 140 -16.37 -16.85 7.46
N GLY A 141 -17.09 -16.93 6.34
CA GLY A 141 -16.82 -17.93 5.30
C GLY A 141 -15.63 -17.54 4.42
N ARG A 142 -15.08 -18.51 3.68
CA ARG A 142 -13.91 -18.34 2.81
C ARG A 142 -14.01 -17.16 1.84
N THR A 143 -15.14 -17.02 1.14
CA THR A 143 -15.34 -15.93 0.17
C THR A 143 -15.28 -14.56 0.86
N ILE A 144 -16.05 -14.41 1.95
CA ILE A 144 -16.09 -13.17 2.75
C ILE A 144 -14.72 -12.85 3.34
N PHE A 145 -13.95 -13.85 3.75
CA PHE A 145 -12.58 -13.67 4.23
C PHE A 145 -11.68 -13.00 3.18
N TYR A 146 -11.67 -13.51 1.95
CA TYR A 146 -10.86 -12.92 0.87
C TYR A 146 -11.36 -11.54 0.44
N ASP A 147 -12.67 -11.32 0.40
CA ASP A 147 -13.24 -10.01 0.10
C ASP A 147 -12.85 -8.97 1.15
N LYS A 148 -12.99 -9.30 2.44
CA LYS A 148 -12.57 -8.43 3.55
C LYS A 148 -11.06 -8.19 3.57
N LEU A 149 -10.24 -9.20 3.24
CA LEU A 149 -8.79 -9.00 3.11
C LEU A 149 -8.42 -8.06 1.97
N ARG A 150 -9.10 -8.16 0.83
CA ARG A 150 -8.90 -7.24 -0.29
C ARG A 150 -9.24 -5.82 0.13
N GLU A 151 -10.43 -5.62 0.70
CA GLU A 151 -10.87 -4.32 1.20
C GLU A 151 -9.90 -3.78 2.26
N ALA A 152 -9.43 -4.61 3.18
CA ALA A 152 -8.48 -4.20 4.20
C ALA A 152 -7.13 -3.76 3.62
N VAL A 153 -6.64 -4.44 2.58
CA VAL A 153 -5.44 -4.00 1.86
C VAL A 153 -5.69 -2.68 1.14
N ASP A 154 -6.88 -2.47 0.59
CA ASP A 154 -7.25 -1.24 -0.12
C ASP A 154 -7.32 -0.05 0.86
N ASP A 155 -7.97 -0.24 2.01
CA ASP A 155 -8.05 0.73 3.10
C ASP A 155 -6.64 1.08 3.63
N MET A 156 -5.80 0.06 3.90
CA MET A 156 -4.42 0.27 4.33
C MET A 156 -3.56 0.95 3.25
N THR A 157 -3.83 0.68 1.97
CA THR A 157 -3.16 1.36 0.87
C THR A 157 -3.53 2.85 0.89
N LEU A 158 -4.80 3.19 1.07
CA LEU A 158 -5.22 4.58 1.23
C LEU A 158 -4.52 5.23 2.44
N LEU A 159 -4.53 4.59 3.61
CA LEU A 159 -3.93 5.14 4.83
C LEU A 159 -2.42 5.35 4.73
N ILE A 160 -1.68 4.35 4.24
CA ILE A 160 -0.22 4.42 4.15
C ILE A 160 0.22 5.45 3.10
N TRP A 161 -0.46 5.51 1.95
CA TRP A 161 0.01 6.26 0.79
C TRP A 161 -0.72 7.58 0.55
N GLY A 162 -1.79 7.87 1.30
CA GLY A 162 -2.66 9.02 1.10
C GLY A 162 -3.32 9.05 -0.28
N PHE A 163 -3.45 7.89 -0.94
CA PHE A 163 -4.06 7.81 -2.28
C PHE A 163 -5.57 7.80 -2.13
N SER A 164 -6.18 8.96 -1.88
CA SER A 164 -7.59 9.13 -2.16
C SER A 164 -7.75 9.19 -3.68
N GLY A 165 -8.47 8.23 -4.28
CA GLY A 165 -8.98 8.35 -5.65
C GLY A 165 -9.91 9.55 -5.85
N THR A 166 -10.16 10.36 -4.83
CA THR A 166 -10.88 11.63 -4.87
C THR A 166 -9.95 12.80 -5.22
N TYR A 167 -9.48 12.84 -6.46
CA TYR A 167 -9.40 14.10 -7.21
C TYR A 167 -10.40 14.00 -8.36
N ILE A 168 -11.67 13.83 -8.00
CA ILE A 168 -12.81 14.09 -8.88
C ILE A 168 -13.62 15.15 -8.16
N ASN A 169 -13.57 16.37 -8.69
CA ASN A 169 -14.30 17.59 -8.33
C ASN A 169 -13.87 18.33 -7.05
N ALA A 170 -12.94 19.27 -7.22
CA ALA A 170 -12.94 20.57 -6.54
C ALA A 170 -12.63 21.66 -7.58
#